data_AF-A0A954TNC0-F1
#
_entry.id   AF-A0A954TNC0-F1
#
_cell.length_a   1.000
_cell.length_b   1.000
_cell.length_c   1.000
_cell.angle_alpha   90.00
_cell.angle_beta   90.00
_cell.angle_gamma   90.00
#
_symmetry.space_group_name_H-M   'P 1'
#
loop_
_entity.id
_entity.type
_entity.pdbx_description
1 polymer ?
#
loop_
_entity_poly.entity_id
_entity_poly.type
_entity_poly.pdbx_seq_one_letter_code
_entity_poly.pdbx_strand_id
1 'polypeptide(L)'
;MNESGESGAVRSAVLLSGDLMFASRVRGAAEAAGLDFQMAGALPDKQGIEFVIVDLATRSSVVDGLMDSCRRICPQARVIAFGPHVQVARLDDARAAGIPVVLTRGQFDRELGGLFEE
;
A
#
# COMPACT_ATOMS: atom_id res chain seq x y z
N MET A 1 -14.04 34.50 -9.28
CA MET A 1 -13.75 34.46 -7.83
C MET A 1 -14.17 33.06 -7.36
N ASN A 2 -13.32 32.07 -7.19
CA ASN A 2 -11.87 32.04 -7.06
C ASN A 2 -11.24 31.05 -8.04
N GLU A 3 -10.06 31.44 -8.51
CA GLU A 3 -9.04 30.57 -9.06
C GLU A 3 -8.58 29.60 -7.97
N SER A 4 -8.42 28.33 -8.31
CA SER A 4 -7.34 27.45 -7.80
C SER A 4 -7.35 26.19 -8.65
N GLY A 5 -6.50 26.18 -9.66
CA GLY A 5 -6.09 24.93 -10.29
C GLY A 5 -5.34 24.12 -9.25
N GLU A 6 -6.02 23.18 -8.61
CA GLU A 6 -5.31 22.05 -8.05
C GLU A 6 -5.07 21.10 -9.21
N SER A 7 -3.93 21.27 -9.88
CA SER A 7 -3.25 20.14 -10.51
C SER A 7 -2.78 19.23 -9.37
N GLY A 8 -3.74 18.70 -8.60
CA GLY A 8 -3.50 17.75 -7.54
C GLY A 8 -3.08 16.49 -8.25
N ALA A 9 -1.82 16.10 -8.10
CA ALA A 9 -1.36 14.80 -8.55
C ALA A 9 -2.39 13.76 -8.08
N VAL A 10 -2.95 12.98 -9.00
CA VAL A 10 -3.97 11.98 -8.69
C VAL A 10 -3.35 10.97 -7.74
N ARG A 11 -3.65 11.12 -6.45
CA ARG A 11 -3.08 10.30 -5.39
C ARG A 11 -3.71 8.92 -5.49
N SER A 12 -2.87 7.92 -5.66
CA SER A 12 -3.31 6.53 -5.86
C SER A 12 -2.81 5.65 -4.71
N ALA A 13 -3.66 4.72 -4.28
CA ALA A 13 -3.33 3.65 -3.35
C ALA A 13 -3.28 2.32 -4.09
N VAL A 14 -2.13 1.65 -4.08
CA VAL A 14 -1.92 0.37 -4.73
C VAL A 14 -1.92 -0.75 -3.71
N LEU A 15 -2.77 -1.76 -3.90
CA LEU A 15 -2.78 -2.97 -3.09
C LEU A 15 -2.25 -4.18 -3.87
N LEU A 16 -1.16 -4.73 -3.38
CA LEU A 16 -0.52 -5.95 -3.85
C LEU A 16 -0.97 -7.13 -3.00
N SER A 17 -2.15 -7.66 -3.32
CA SER A 17 -2.73 -8.80 -2.62
C SER A 17 -3.44 -9.73 -3.59
N GLY A 18 -3.57 -11.00 -3.24
CA GLY A 18 -4.47 -11.95 -3.92
C GLY A 18 -5.90 -11.96 -3.35
N ASP A 19 -6.14 -11.25 -2.24
CA ASP A 19 -7.41 -11.32 -1.51
C ASP A 19 -8.38 -10.20 -1.93
N LEU A 20 -9.40 -10.57 -2.71
CA LEU A 20 -10.44 -9.66 -3.21
C LEU A 20 -11.33 -9.09 -2.10
N MET A 21 -11.63 -9.88 -1.05
CA MET A 21 -12.47 -9.41 0.06
C MET A 21 -11.80 -8.28 0.82
N PHE A 22 -10.51 -8.43 1.07
CA PHE A 22 -9.71 -7.42 1.73
C PHE A 22 -9.51 -6.19 0.82
N ALA A 23 -9.22 -6.42 -0.46
CA ALA A 23 -9.11 -5.35 -1.45
C ALA A 23 -10.34 -4.44 -1.48
N SER A 24 -11.55 -5.01 -1.40
CA SER A 24 -12.79 -4.23 -1.35
C SER A 24 -12.87 -3.29 -0.14
N ARG A 25 -12.36 -3.71 1.04
CA ARG A 25 -12.31 -2.85 2.23
C ARG A 25 -11.30 -1.72 2.07
N VAL A 26 -10.09 -2.05 1.61
CA VAL A 26 -9.02 -1.06 1.39
C VAL A 26 -9.48 -0.02 0.38
N ARG A 27 -10.13 -0.49 -0.69
CA ARG A 27 -10.76 0.35 -1.69
C ARG A 27 -11.74 1.33 -1.06
N GLY A 28 -12.67 0.85 -0.24
CA GLY A 28 -13.66 1.72 0.40
C GLY A 28 -13.03 2.81 1.26
N ALA A 29 -11.97 2.48 2.01
CA ALA A 29 -11.25 3.47 2.81
C ALA A 29 -10.44 4.47 1.96
N ALA A 30 -9.78 3.99 0.90
CA ALA A 30 -9.06 4.86 -0.03
C ALA A 30 -10.00 5.80 -0.78
N GLU A 31 -11.12 5.29 -1.31
CA GLU A 31 -12.13 6.11 -1.99
C GLU A 31 -12.78 7.12 -1.03
N ALA A 32 -12.97 6.77 0.24
CA ALA A 32 -13.45 7.70 1.26
C ALA A 32 -12.49 8.88 1.50
N ALA A 33 -11.19 8.63 1.42
CA ALA A 33 -10.14 9.65 1.50
C ALA A 33 -9.88 10.38 0.16
N GLY A 34 -10.63 10.04 -0.92
CA GLY A 34 -10.45 10.63 -2.25
C GLY A 34 -9.25 10.11 -3.03
N LEU A 35 -8.71 8.94 -2.66
CA LEU A 35 -7.60 8.28 -3.34
C LEU A 35 -8.10 7.30 -4.42
N ASP A 36 -7.34 7.19 -5.52
CA ASP A 36 -7.59 6.19 -6.56
C ASP A 36 -7.05 4.83 -6.12
N PHE A 37 -7.94 3.85 -5.88
CA PHE A 37 -7.53 2.51 -5.48
C PHE A 37 -7.25 1.61 -6.68
N GLN A 38 -6.07 0.98 -6.71
CA GLN A 38 -5.71 0.00 -7.71
C GLN A 38 -5.17 -1.29 -7.09
N MET A 39 -5.84 -2.41 -7.35
CA MET A 39 -5.33 -3.73 -7.00
C MET A 39 -4.43 -4.24 -8.13
N ALA A 40 -3.19 -4.63 -7.81
CA ALA A 40 -2.24 -5.16 -8.78
C ALA A 40 -1.47 -6.35 -8.20
N GLY A 41 -0.87 -7.18 -9.07
CA GLY A 41 -0.02 -8.28 -8.60
C GLY A 41 1.40 -7.83 -8.21
N ALA A 42 1.85 -6.72 -8.78
CA ALA A 42 3.15 -6.11 -8.54
C ALA A 42 3.00 -4.58 -8.62
N LEU A 43 4.02 -3.85 -8.15
CA LEU A 43 4.01 -2.39 -8.20
C LEU A 43 3.85 -1.93 -9.66
N PRO A 44 2.78 -1.21 -10.01
CA PRO A 44 2.56 -0.71 -11.36
C PRO A 44 3.51 0.46 -11.62
N ASP A 45 3.91 0.63 -12.87
CA ASP A 45 4.69 1.78 -13.33
C ASP A 45 3.75 3.00 -13.49
N LYS A 46 3.27 3.52 -12.36
CA LYS A 46 2.34 4.67 -12.29
C LYS A 46 2.91 5.73 -11.35
N GLN A 47 2.86 6.98 -11.77
CA GLN A 47 3.25 8.12 -10.95
C GLN A 47 2.07 8.59 -10.09
N GLY A 48 2.35 9.21 -8.94
CA GLY A 48 1.31 9.65 -8.01
C GLY A 48 0.79 8.56 -7.06
N ILE A 49 1.50 7.44 -6.95
CA ILE A 49 1.24 6.46 -5.89
C ILE A 49 1.71 7.05 -4.56
N GLU A 50 0.78 7.20 -3.62
CA GLU A 50 1.06 7.67 -2.26
C GLU A 50 1.12 6.51 -1.28
N PHE A 51 0.36 5.44 -1.53
CA PHE A 51 0.29 4.30 -0.63
C PHE A 51 0.54 3.02 -1.41
N VAL A 52 1.51 2.22 -0.96
CA VAL A 52 1.79 0.90 -1.52
C VAL A 52 1.58 -0.11 -0.42
N ILE A 53 0.51 -0.90 -0.53
CA ILE A 53 0.18 -1.90 0.45
C ILE A 53 0.53 -3.28 -0.12
N VAL A 54 1.34 -4.07 0.57
CA VAL A 54 1.75 -5.43 0.14
C VAL A 54 1.31 -6.49 1.13
N ASP A 55 0.68 -7.54 0.64
CA ASP A 55 0.26 -8.69 1.43
C ASP A 55 1.36 -9.76 1.50
N LEU A 56 1.98 -9.91 2.66
CA LEU A 56 3.02 -10.91 2.91
C LEU A 56 2.46 -12.34 2.93
N ALA A 57 1.16 -12.54 3.11
CA ALA A 57 0.53 -13.87 3.05
C ALA A 57 0.58 -14.47 1.65
N THR A 58 0.32 -13.67 0.63
CA THR A 58 0.18 -14.11 -0.76
C THR A 58 1.30 -13.62 -1.68
N ARG A 59 2.02 -12.55 -1.30
CA ARG A 59 3.00 -11.84 -2.14
C ARG A 59 4.33 -11.58 -1.42
N SER A 60 4.81 -12.51 -0.60
CA SER A 60 6.12 -12.36 0.08
C SER A 60 7.29 -12.16 -0.88
N SER A 61 7.29 -12.81 -2.04
CA SER A 61 8.35 -12.64 -3.04
C SER A 61 8.35 -11.27 -3.73
N VAL A 62 7.28 -10.48 -3.62
CA VAL A 62 7.21 -9.14 -4.20
C VAL A 62 7.94 -8.11 -3.33
N VAL A 63 8.14 -8.41 -2.05
CA VAL A 63 8.82 -7.55 -1.09
C VAL A 63 10.30 -7.36 -1.47
N ASP A 64 10.94 -8.45 -1.91
CA ASP A 64 12.28 -8.41 -2.48
C ASP A 64 12.28 -7.56 -3.76
N GLY A 65 12.91 -6.39 -3.70
CA GLY A 65 12.90 -5.40 -4.80
C GLY A 65 11.72 -4.43 -4.81
N LEU A 66 10.74 -4.55 -3.89
CA LEU A 66 9.65 -3.56 -3.79
C LEU A 66 10.18 -2.17 -3.45
N MET A 67 11.10 -2.09 -2.50
CA MET A 67 11.73 -0.84 -2.08
C MET A 67 12.50 -0.16 -3.22
N ASP A 68 13.22 -0.95 -4.01
CA ASP A 68 13.97 -0.44 -5.17
C ASP A 68 13.02 0.09 -6.25
N SER A 69 11.93 -0.64 -6.50
CA SER A 69 10.86 -0.21 -7.41
C SER A 69 10.16 1.05 -6.91
N CYS A 70 9.80 1.12 -5.63
CA CYS A 70 9.21 2.32 -5.03
C CYS A 70 10.16 3.51 -5.13
N ARG A 71 11.45 3.32 -4.88
CA ARG A 71 12.44 4.40 -4.98
C ARG A 71 12.60 4.93 -6.42
N ARG A 72 12.36 4.10 -7.43
CA ARG A 72 12.35 4.51 -8.85
C ARG A 72 11.03 5.15 -9.29
N ILE A 73 9.90 4.55 -8.95
CA ILE A 73 8.57 4.93 -9.46
C ILE A 73 7.92 6.02 -8.61
N CYS A 74 7.98 5.86 -7.29
CA CYS A 74 7.26 6.68 -6.32
C CYS A 74 8.06 6.77 -4.99
N PRO A 75 9.16 7.55 -4.96
CA PRO A 75 10.05 7.62 -3.80
C PRO A 75 9.42 8.25 -2.56
N GLN A 76 8.30 8.95 -2.72
CA GLN A 76 7.52 9.53 -1.62
C GLN A 76 6.37 8.61 -1.15
N ALA A 77 6.14 7.47 -1.82
CA ALA A 77 5.07 6.57 -1.43
C ALA A 77 5.35 5.89 -0.09
N ARG A 78 4.31 5.80 0.74
CA ARG A 78 4.30 5.09 2.00
C ARG A 78 4.04 3.61 1.75
N VAL A 79 5.10 2.81 1.90
CA VAL A 79 5.03 1.35 1.71
C VAL A 79 4.68 0.65 3.01
N ILE A 80 3.63 -0.16 2.97
CA ILE A 80 3.04 -0.83 4.12
C ILE A 80 2.92 -2.31 3.79
N ALA A 81 3.64 -3.15 4.52
CA ALA A 81 3.46 -4.59 4.43
C ALA A 81 2.50 -5.05 5.53
N PHE A 82 1.54 -5.90 5.17
CA PHE A 82 0.71 -6.58 6.15
C PHE A 82 0.70 -8.09 5.95
N GLY A 83 0.58 -8.85 7.03
CA GLY A 83 0.53 -10.31 6.94
C GLY A 83 -0.09 -11.01 8.15
N PRO A 84 -0.28 -12.34 8.06
CA PRO A 84 -0.75 -13.16 9.17
C PRO A 84 0.31 -13.25 10.26
N HIS A 85 -0.09 -13.17 11.53
CA HIS A 85 0.81 -13.28 12.68
C HIS A 85 1.58 -14.60 12.74
N VAL A 86 1.03 -15.67 12.14
CA VAL A 86 1.64 -17.02 12.11
C VAL A 86 2.86 -17.12 11.15
N GLN A 87 3.14 -16.07 10.36
CA GLN A 87 4.26 -16.04 9.41
C GLN A 87 5.31 -15.00 9.83
N VAL A 88 5.81 -15.12 11.07
CA VAL A 88 6.86 -14.24 11.63
C VAL A 88 8.09 -14.16 10.72
N ALA A 89 8.48 -15.26 10.07
CA ALA A 89 9.60 -15.28 9.13
C ALA A 89 9.40 -14.32 7.94
N ARG A 90 8.15 -14.10 7.48
CA ARG A 90 7.87 -13.18 6.37
C ARG A 90 7.81 -11.72 6.82
N LEU A 91 7.41 -11.49 8.07
CA LEU A 91 7.46 -10.17 8.70
C LEU A 91 8.92 -9.73 8.91
N ASP A 92 9.79 -10.67 9.28
CA ASP A 92 11.23 -10.45 9.41
C ASP A 92 11.87 -10.15 8.05
N ASP A 93 11.55 -10.92 7.01
CA ASP A 93 11.99 -10.70 5.63
C ASP A 93 11.59 -9.30 5.12
N ALA A 94 10.35 -8.88 5.39
CA ALA A 94 9.89 -7.53 5.05
C ALA A 94 10.65 -6.42 5.78
N ARG A 95 11.02 -6.63 7.05
CA ARG A 95 11.86 -5.69 7.79
C ARG A 95 13.29 -5.69 7.26
N ALA A 96 13.85 -6.85 6.94
CA ALA A 96 15.17 -7.00 6.35
C ALA A 96 15.24 -6.34 4.96
N ALA A 97 14.15 -6.38 4.19
CA ALA A 97 14.01 -5.68 2.91
C ALA A 97 13.88 -4.15 3.06
N GLY A 98 13.80 -3.63 4.28
CA GLY A 98 13.73 -2.19 4.57
C GLY A 98 12.32 -1.61 4.49
N ILE A 99 11.26 -2.42 4.63
CA ILE A 99 9.89 -1.88 4.65
C ILE A 99 9.67 -1.06 5.92
N PRO A 100 9.26 0.22 5.80
CA PRO A 100 9.15 1.13 6.94
C PRO A 100 8.00 0.77 7.86
N VAL A 101 6.90 0.24 7.31
CA VAL A 101 5.71 -0.11 8.08
C VAL A 101 5.34 -1.56 7.83
N VAL A 102 5.40 -2.38 8.88
CA VAL A 102 5.04 -3.79 8.83
C VAL A 102 3.98 -4.07 9.90
N LEU A 103 2.77 -4.40 9.47
CA LEU A 103 1.59 -4.58 10.31
C LEU A 103 1.05 -6.01 10.20
N THR A 104 0.23 -6.42 11.16
CA THR A 104 -0.56 -7.65 11.01
C THR A 104 -1.86 -7.35 10.26
N ARG A 105 -2.48 -8.36 9.64
CA ARG A 105 -3.78 -8.18 8.98
C ARG A 105 -4.82 -7.49 9.87
N GLY A 106 -4.88 -7.85 11.15
CA GLY A 106 -5.80 -7.24 12.12
C GLY A 106 -5.41 -5.81 12.52
N GLN A 107 -4.11 -5.48 12.61
CA GLN A 107 -3.67 -4.10 12.80
C GLN A 107 -4.03 -3.24 11.59
N PHE A 108 -3.75 -3.73 10.38
CA PHE A 108 -4.02 -3.00 9.15
C PHE A 108 -5.52 -2.78 8.93
N ASP A 109 -6.38 -3.77 9.22
CA ASP A 109 -7.84 -3.61 9.17
C ASP A 109 -8.36 -2.54 10.16
N ARG A 110 -7.75 -2.42 11.35
CA ARG A 110 -8.09 -1.37 12.32
C ARG A 110 -7.64 0.02 11.87
N GLU A 111 -6.41 0.12 11.36
CA GLU A 111 -5.83 1.39 10.92
C GLU A 111 -6.44 1.87 9.60
N LEU A 112 -7.00 0.96 8.80
CA LEU A 112 -7.50 1.20 7.44
C LEU A 112 -8.34 2.48 7.32
N GLY A 113 -9.23 2.72 8.28
CA GLY A 113 -10.15 3.86 8.27
C GLY A 113 -9.49 5.21 8.52
N GLY A 114 -8.32 5.26 9.14
CA GLY A 114 -7.57 6.50 9.40
C GLY A 114 -6.24 6.60 8.63
N LEU A 115 -5.76 5.49 8.09
CA LEU A 115 -4.47 5.39 7.41
C LEU A 115 -4.38 6.28 6.17
N PHE A 116 -5.51 6.50 5.50
CA PHE A 116 -5.62 7.25 4.27
C PHE A 116 -6.06 8.71 4.48
N GLU A 117 -6.42 9.10 5.71
CA GLU A 117 -6.95 10.43 6.04
C GLU A 117 -5.85 11.44 6.43
N GLU A 118 -4.57 11.02 6.41
CA GLU A 118 -3.41 11.87 6.76
C GLU A 118 -2.90 12.77 5.62
#